data_AF-A0A7W1W4N9-F1
#
_entry.id   AF-A0A7W1W4N9-F1
#
_cell.length_a   1.000
_cell.length_b   1.000
_cell.length_c   1.000
_cell.angle_alpha   90.00
_cell.angle_beta   90.00
_cell.angle_gamma   90.00
#
_symmetry.space_group_name_H-M   'P 1'
#
loop_
_entity.id
_entity.type
_entity.pdbx_description
1 polymer ?
#
loop_
_entity_poly.entity_id
_entity_poly.type
_entity_poly.pdbx_seq_one_letter_code
_entity_poly.pdbx_strand_id
1 'polypeptide(L)'
;MKKPLLTLAVTLVICSIGFLGCVKSEISNLNNSASNQFANNKQILEVPNVKVDLPLQNVASNFQKKLEYYNGNLISLTLINGNINAEWNSKKCDWFKEEFIDLAISINRGYTNPIKGITARRTCDSDTRKFSTSGDKFEKYKSGQISDSQFTKGIK
;
A
#
# COMPACT_ATOMS: atom_id res chain seq x y z
N MET A 1 -48.22 19.51 44.63
CA MET A 1 -49.17 18.58 43.97
C MET A 1 -48.46 17.24 43.79
N LYS A 2 -49.04 16.13 44.28
CA LYS A 2 -48.45 14.79 44.39
C LYS A 2 -49.33 13.76 43.64
N LYS A 3 -48.73 13.00 42.68
CA LYS A 3 -49.04 11.62 42.15
C LYS A 3 -50.47 11.33 41.61
N PRO A 4 -50.76 10.27 40.78
CA PRO A 4 -50.18 8.90 40.64
C PRO A 4 -49.85 8.46 39.17
N LEU A 5 -48.99 7.46 38.86
CA LEU A 5 -49.00 5.97 38.97
C LEU A 5 -49.79 5.23 37.87
N LEU A 6 -49.11 4.33 37.12
CA LEU A 6 -49.54 3.05 36.47
C LEU A 6 -48.55 2.76 35.31
N THR A 7 -47.71 1.72 35.23
CA THR A 7 -47.77 0.25 35.47
C THR A 7 -48.18 -0.55 34.22
N LEU A 8 -47.24 -1.41 33.77
CA LEU A 8 -47.32 -2.63 32.92
C LEU A 8 -47.83 -2.54 31.46
N ALA A 9 -47.06 -3.11 30.52
CA ALA A 9 -47.29 -4.48 30.03
C ALA A 9 -46.33 -4.86 28.88
N VAL A 10 -45.78 -6.07 29.00
CA VAL A 10 -45.05 -6.83 27.97
C VAL A 10 -46.06 -7.44 27.01
N THR A 11 -45.83 -7.35 25.70
CA THR A 11 -46.44 -8.30 24.75
C THR A 11 -45.45 -8.68 23.65
N LEU A 12 -44.95 -9.90 23.79
CA LEU A 12 -44.27 -10.68 22.77
C LEU A 12 -45.35 -11.17 21.78
N VAL A 13 -45.26 -10.84 20.49
CA VAL A 13 -46.12 -11.46 19.47
C VAL A 13 -45.24 -12.31 18.57
N ILE A 14 -45.27 -13.62 18.85
CA ILE A 14 -44.87 -14.67 17.93
C ILE A 14 -46.07 -14.89 17.01
N CYS A 15 -45.91 -14.66 15.71
CA CYS A 15 -46.90 -15.09 14.72
C CYS A 15 -46.26 -16.18 13.87
N SER A 16 -46.70 -17.41 14.14
CA SER A 16 -46.31 -18.62 13.44
C SER A 16 -47.34 -18.92 12.34
N ILE A 17 -46.82 -19.24 11.15
CA ILE A 17 -47.39 -20.15 10.13
C ILE A 17 -48.52 -19.62 9.23
N GLY A 18 -48.23 -19.60 7.91
CA GLY A 18 -49.09 -20.32 6.96
C GLY A 18 -49.69 -19.53 5.79
N PHE A 19 -49.19 -19.82 4.58
CA PHE A 19 -49.95 -19.94 3.32
C PHE A 19 -50.72 -18.72 2.78
N LEU A 20 -50.19 -18.05 1.75
CA LEU A 20 -50.69 -18.10 0.35
C LEU A 20 -50.01 -17.04 -0.53
N GLY A 21 -49.54 -17.45 -1.71
CA GLY A 21 -49.52 -16.59 -2.90
C GLY A 21 -48.33 -15.66 -3.08
N CYS A 22 -47.12 -16.20 -3.33
CA CYS A 22 -46.11 -15.44 -4.06
C CYS A 22 -46.41 -15.53 -5.56
N VAL A 23 -46.62 -14.35 -6.14
CA VAL A 23 -46.90 -14.08 -7.54
C VAL A 23 -45.73 -14.54 -8.39
N LYS A 24 -46.08 -15.26 -9.46
CA LYS A 24 -45.23 -15.72 -10.56
C LYS A 24 -44.57 -14.50 -11.22
N SER A 25 -43.24 -14.39 -11.12
CA SER A 25 -42.46 -13.53 -12.01
C SER A 25 -41.35 -14.37 -12.62
N GLU A 26 -41.35 -14.40 -13.94
CA GLU A 26 -40.48 -15.19 -14.79
C GLU A 26 -39.04 -14.69 -14.66
N ILE A 27 -38.13 -15.56 -14.23
CA ILE A 27 -36.71 -15.41 -14.54
C ILE A 27 -36.30 -16.69 -15.27
N SER A 28 -36.15 -16.53 -16.58
CA SER A 28 -35.52 -17.46 -17.49
C SER A 28 -34.05 -17.67 -17.10
N ASN A 29 -33.72 -18.91 -16.76
CA ASN A 29 -32.67 -19.71 -17.38
C ASN A 29 -31.40 -18.96 -17.86
N LEU A 30 -30.26 -19.18 -17.20
CA LEU A 30 -29.18 -20.04 -17.71
C LEU A 30 -27.88 -19.93 -16.89
N ASN A 31 -27.35 -21.12 -16.61
CA ASN A 31 -25.94 -21.49 -16.50
C ASN A 31 -25.18 -21.31 -15.19
N ASN A 32 -25.09 -22.45 -14.50
CA ASN A 32 -23.92 -22.93 -13.79
C ASN A 32 -22.60 -22.51 -14.45
N SER A 33 -21.81 -21.71 -13.74
CA SER A 33 -20.34 -21.75 -13.75
C SER A 33 -19.84 -20.99 -12.51
N ALA A 34 -19.99 -21.62 -11.35
CA ALA A 34 -19.29 -21.23 -10.14
C ALA A 34 -17.94 -21.95 -10.11
N SER A 35 -16.91 -21.36 -10.73
CA SER A 35 -15.49 -21.56 -10.44
C SER A 35 -14.66 -20.57 -11.25
N ASN A 36 -13.72 -19.89 -10.59
CA ASN A 36 -12.69 -18.97 -11.13
C ASN A 36 -13.13 -17.57 -11.61
N GLN A 37 -13.32 -16.62 -10.67
CA GLN A 37 -13.15 -15.18 -10.96
C GLN A 37 -12.49 -14.37 -9.81
N PHE A 38 -11.49 -14.95 -9.11
CA PHE A 38 -10.56 -14.18 -8.26
C PHE A 38 -9.16 -14.03 -8.88
N ALA A 39 -9.10 -13.96 -10.20
CA ALA A 39 -7.89 -13.60 -10.92
C ALA A 39 -8.30 -12.77 -12.13
N ASN A 40 -8.24 -11.44 -12.01
CA ASN A 40 -8.02 -10.47 -13.11
C ASN A 40 -8.43 -9.06 -12.67
N ASN A 41 -7.57 -8.41 -11.89
CA ASN A 41 -7.23 -7.01 -12.15
C ASN A 41 -6.00 -6.55 -11.36
N LYS A 42 -4.94 -7.36 -11.38
CA LYS A 42 -3.60 -6.80 -11.22
C LYS A 42 -3.18 -6.43 -12.62
N GLN A 43 -3.37 -5.16 -12.98
CA GLN A 43 -2.75 -4.60 -14.18
C GLN A 43 -1.24 -4.76 -13.98
N ILE A 44 -0.69 -5.84 -14.52
CA ILE A 44 0.75 -6.00 -14.67
C ILE A 44 1.09 -4.98 -15.74
N LEU A 45 1.51 -3.80 -15.31
CA LEU A 45 2.22 -2.89 -16.19
C LEU A 45 3.47 -3.65 -16.65
N GLU A 46 3.46 -4.12 -17.89
CA GLU A 46 4.69 -4.49 -18.60
C GLU A 46 5.50 -3.21 -18.81
N VAL A 47 6.23 -2.82 -17.76
CA VAL A 47 7.33 -1.87 -17.85
C VAL A 47 8.58 -2.70 -18.15
N PRO A 48 9.42 -2.32 -19.13
CA PRO A 48 10.61 -3.09 -19.47
C PRO A 48 11.49 -3.30 -18.23
N ASN A 49 11.67 -4.57 -17.86
CA ASN A 49 12.73 -5.08 -16.99
C ASN A 49 12.85 -4.50 -15.57
N VAL A 50 11.74 -4.15 -14.90
CA VAL A 50 11.78 -3.76 -13.48
C VAL A 50 11.92 -4.99 -12.60
N LYS A 51 13.04 -5.14 -11.89
CA LYS A 51 13.28 -6.27 -10.96
C LYS A 51 12.74 -5.95 -9.57
N VAL A 52 11.62 -6.57 -9.19
CA VAL A 52 11.00 -6.38 -7.86
C VAL A 52 10.79 -7.71 -7.15
N ASP A 53 11.28 -7.81 -5.92
CA ASP A 53 11.02 -8.99 -5.09
C ASP A 53 9.57 -9.02 -4.60
N LEU A 54 8.96 -10.22 -4.57
CA LEU A 54 7.55 -10.44 -4.19
C LEU A 54 7.09 -9.65 -2.94
N PRO A 55 7.81 -9.66 -1.80
CA PRO A 55 7.34 -8.95 -0.61
C PRO A 55 7.37 -7.43 -0.73
N LEU A 56 8.01 -6.87 -1.76
CA LEU A 56 8.16 -5.42 -1.97
C LEU A 56 7.23 -4.89 -3.06
N GLN A 57 6.33 -5.69 -3.62
CA GLN A 57 5.47 -5.26 -4.73
C GLN A 57 4.57 -4.06 -4.38
N ASN A 58 4.03 -4.01 -3.16
CA ASN A 58 3.22 -2.86 -2.72
C ASN A 58 4.09 -1.59 -2.56
N VAL A 59 5.29 -1.75 -1.99
CA VAL A 59 6.27 -0.65 -1.89
C VAL A 59 6.63 -0.12 -3.28
N ALA A 60 6.94 -1.01 -4.22
CA ALA A 60 7.27 -0.67 -5.60
C ALA A 60 6.13 0.10 -6.28
N SER A 61 4.89 -0.38 -6.15
CA SER A 61 3.73 0.29 -6.74
C SER A 61 3.51 1.70 -6.17
N ASN A 62 3.62 1.86 -4.85
CA ASN A 62 3.46 3.15 -4.21
C ASN A 62 4.60 4.12 -4.59
N PHE A 63 5.83 3.63 -4.62
CA PHE A 63 6.98 4.46 -4.96
C PHE A 63 7.00 4.85 -6.45
N GLN A 64 6.63 3.94 -7.36
CA GLN A 64 6.50 4.25 -8.79
C GLN A 64 5.53 5.41 -9.03
N LYS A 65 4.36 5.43 -8.37
CA LYS A 65 3.41 6.55 -8.46
C LYS A 65 4.00 7.87 -7.98
N LYS A 66 4.91 7.84 -7.01
CA LYS A 66 5.64 9.03 -6.56
C LYS A 66 6.68 9.46 -7.59
N LEU A 67 7.43 8.52 -8.14
CA LEU A 67 8.42 8.79 -9.19
C LEU A 67 7.82 9.44 -10.43
N GLU A 68 6.59 9.08 -10.81
CA GLU A 68 5.88 9.71 -11.93
C GLU A 68 5.76 11.23 -11.78
N TYR A 69 5.62 11.76 -10.56
CA TYR A 69 5.61 13.21 -10.30
C TYR A 69 6.95 13.89 -10.68
N TYR A 70 8.05 13.15 -10.58
CA TYR A 70 9.40 13.61 -10.93
C TYR A 70 9.83 13.19 -12.34
N ASN A 71 8.87 12.67 -13.14
CA ASN A 71 9.13 12.04 -14.45
C ASN A 71 10.20 10.93 -14.33
N GLY A 72 10.17 10.18 -13.24
CA GLY A 72 11.08 9.10 -12.92
C GLY A 72 10.46 7.72 -13.12
N ASN A 73 11.30 6.69 -13.08
CA ASN A 73 10.90 5.30 -13.22
C ASN A 73 11.71 4.40 -12.29
N LEU A 74 11.03 3.49 -11.60
CA LEU A 74 11.66 2.45 -10.81
C LEU A 74 12.38 1.46 -11.72
N ILE A 75 13.63 1.11 -11.39
CA ILE A 75 14.44 0.12 -12.10
C ILE A 75 14.50 -1.19 -11.32
N SER A 76 14.74 -1.12 -10.01
CA SER A 76 14.69 -2.31 -9.16
C SER A 76 14.34 -2.00 -7.72
N LEU A 77 13.75 -3.00 -7.05
CA LEU A 77 13.48 -2.98 -5.62
C LEU A 77 13.57 -4.40 -5.04
N THR A 78 14.67 -4.70 -4.35
CA THR A 78 15.00 -6.06 -3.88
C THR A 78 15.31 -6.09 -2.39
N LEU A 79 15.13 -7.26 -1.77
CA LEU A 79 15.40 -7.53 -0.36
C LEU A 79 16.53 -8.56 -0.27
N ILE A 80 17.71 -8.13 0.16
CA ILE A 80 18.88 -9.00 0.27
C ILE A 80 19.35 -8.99 1.72
N ASN A 81 19.30 -10.15 2.39
CA ASN A 81 19.75 -10.33 3.77
C ASN A 81 19.12 -9.35 4.78
N GLY A 82 17.89 -8.89 4.52
CA GLY A 82 17.17 -7.90 5.32
C GLY A 82 17.46 -6.44 4.95
N ASN A 83 18.29 -6.17 3.95
CA ASN A 83 18.53 -4.83 3.41
C ASN A 83 17.67 -4.60 2.17
N ILE A 84 16.97 -3.48 2.08
CA ILE A 84 16.23 -3.09 0.88
C ILE A 84 17.18 -2.35 -0.06
N ASN A 85 17.29 -2.81 -1.31
CA ASN A 85 18.08 -2.17 -2.36
C ASN A 85 17.12 -1.61 -3.41
N ALA A 86 17.17 -0.30 -3.62
CA ALA A 86 16.32 0.41 -4.58
C ALA A 86 17.17 1.08 -5.65
N GLU A 87 16.78 0.92 -6.91
CA GLU A 87 17.35 1.66 -8.03
C GLU A 87 16.25 2.33 -8.84
N TRP A 88 16.41 3.60 -9.20
CA TRP A 88 15.47 4.32 -10.04
C TRP A 88 16.16 5.40 -10.88
N ASN A 89 15.45 5.85 -11.92
CA ASN A 89 15.84 6.97 -12.73
C ASN A 89 14.90 8.15 -12.48
N SER A 90 15.42 9.37 -12.64
CA SER A 90 14.65 10.61 -12.56
C SER A 90 15.05 11.57 -13.67
N LYS A 91 14.13 12.43 -14.10
CA LYS A 91 14.44 13.41 -15.16
C LYS A 91 15.36 14.54 -14.69
N LYS A 92 15.29 14.94 -13.41
CA LYS A 92 16.07 16.06 -12.86
C LYS A 92 16.90 15.62 -11.67
N CYS A 93 18.09 16.19 -11.52
CA CYS A 93 18.99 15.82 -10.43
C CYS A 93 18.72 16.49 -9.07
N ASP A 94 17.80 17.45 -9.02
CA ASP A 94 17.58 18.26 -7.81
C ASP A 94 16.76 17.55 -6.72
N TRP A 95 15.91 16.58 -7.10
CA TRP A 95 14.89 15.96 -6.23
C TRP A 95 15.35 14.74 -5.45
N PHE A 96 16.66 14.49 -5.33
CA PHE A 96 17.14 13.22 -4.77
C PHE A 96 16.65 12.98 -3.35
N LYS A 97 16.60 14.03 -2.52
CA LYS A 97 16.22 13.90 -1.11
C LYS A 97 14.73 13.61 -0.98
N GLU A 98 13.91 14.31 -1.76
CA GLU A 98 12.46 14.18 -1.81
C GLU A 98 12.06 12.77 -2.28
N GLU A 99 12.64 12.29 -3.37
CA GLU A 99 12.39 10.93 -3.87
C GLU A 99 12.85 9.86 -2.89
N PHE A 100 13.98 10.08 -2.20
CA PHE A 100 14.44 9.14 -1.19
C PHE A 100 13.51 9.12 0.04
N ILE A 101 12.94 10.26 0.43
CA ILE A 101 11.90 10.35 1.45
C ILE A 101 10.63 9.61 0.99
N ASP A 102 10.19 9.82 -0.25
CA ASP A 102 9.05 9.10 -0.82
C ASP A 102 9.26 7.57 -0.83
N LEU A 103 10.48 7.11 -1.09
CA LEU A 103 10.86 5.70 -0.95
C LEU A 103 10.71 5.23 0.50
N ALA A 104 11.26 5.95 1.47
CA ALA A 104 11.18 5.59 2.88
C ALA A 104 9.73 5.53 3.39
N ILE A 105 8.90 6.50 3.00
CA ILE A 105 7.46 6.52 3.29
C ILE A 105 6.76 5.32 2.64
N SER A 106 7.11 4.98 1.40
CA SER A 106 6.54 3.83 0.70
C SER A 106 6.91 2.51 1.37
N ILE A 107 8.15 2.36 1.85
CA ILE A 107 8.61 1.20 2.62
C ILE A 107 7.80 1.09 3.92
N ASN A 108 7.70 2.18 4.68
CA ASN A 108 6.95 2.20 5.94
C ASN A 108 5.49 1.73 5.77
N ARG A 109 4.83 2.14 4.68
CA ARG A 109 3.43 1.78 4.41
C ARG A 109 3.27 0.38 3.81
N GLY A 110 4.22 -0.07 3.01
CA GLY A 110 4.10 -1.26 2.18
C GLY A 110 4.84 -2.49 2.69
N TYR A 111 5.71 -2.36 3.70
CA TYR A 111 6.55 -3.44 4.22
C TYR A 111 6.66 -3.36 5.75
N THR A 112 6.17 -4.39 6.43
CA THR A 112 6.02 -4.39 7.90
C THR A 112 7.14 -5.10 8.65
N ASN A 113 7.95 -5.91 7.96
CA ASN A 113 9.02 -6.65 8.61
C ASN A 113 10.20 -5.71 8.96
N PRO A 114 10.97 -6.02 10.02
CA PRO A 114 12.18 -5.30 10.33
C PRO A 114 13.17 -5.32 9.16
N ILE A 115 13.79 -4.17 8.88
CA ILE A 115 14.86 -4.04 7.90
C ILE A 115 16.18 -3.74 8.60
N LYS A 116 17.28 -4.24 8.04
CA LYS A 116 18.64 -3.91 8.48
C LYS A 116 19.13 -2.60 7.90
N GLY A 117 18.50 -2.13 6.82
CA GLY A 117 18.83 -0.88 6.18
C GLY A 117 18.13 -0.70 4.84
N ILE A 118 18.44 0.45 4.23
CA ILE A 118 18.04 0.78 2.87
C ILE A 118 19.30 1.25 2.15
N THR A 119 19.56 0.70 0.97
CA THR A 119 20.54 1.20 0.02
C THR A 119 19.80 1.64 -1.23
N ALA A 120 20.13 2.82 -1.72
CA ALA A 120 19.43 3.47 -2.81
C ALA A 120 20.43 3.99 -3.83
N ARG A 121 20.12 3.81 -5.11
CA ARG A 121 20.85 4.40 -6.23
C ARG A 121 19.86 5.10 -7.14
N ARG A 122 20.13 6.36 -7.43
CA ARG A 122 19.37 7.13 -8.39
C ARG A 122 20.26 7.55 -9.54
N THR A 123 19.76 7.42 -10.76
CA THR A 123 20.38 8.03 -11.94
C THR A 123 19.49 9.15 -12.47
N CYS A 124 20.09 10.27 -12.83
CA CYS A 124 19.42 11.40 -13.49
C CYS A 124 20.38 11.98 -14.52
N ASP A 125 19.92 12.20 -15.75
CA ASP A 125 20.77 12.57 -16.88
C ASP A 125 22.03 11.67 -16.98
N SER A 126 23.21 12.21 -16.64
CA SER A 126 24.49 11.49 -16.59
C SER A 126 25.05 11.30 -15.18
N ASP A 127 24.33 11.76 -14.16
CA ASP A 127 24.72 11.69 -12.76
C ASP A 127 24.11 10.48 -12.06
N THR A 128 24.90 9.82 -11.24
CA THR A 128 24.44 8.78 -10.31
C THR A 128 24.67 9.23 -8.88
N ARG A 129 23.62 9.26 -8.07
CA ARG A 129 23.71 9.48 -6.62
C ARG A 129 23.38 8.20 -5.87
N LYS A 130 24.08 7.99 -4.76
CA LYS A 130 23.92 6.80 -3.91
C LYS A 130 23.60 7.24 -2.50
N PHE A 131 22.80 6.43 -1.82
CA PHE A 131 22.47 6.62 -0.43
C PHE A 131 22.39 5.30 0.32
N SER A 132 22.68 5.34 1.61
CA SER A 132 22.46 4.22 2.52
C SER A 132 22.02 4.71 3.89
N THR A 133 21.06 4.03 4.50
CA THR A 133 20.69 4.21 5.92
C THR A 133 20.60 2.87 6.63
N SER A 134 20.98 2.85 7.90
CA SER A 134 20.77 1.71 8.80
C SER A 134 19.28 1.53 9.13
N GLY A 135 18.92 0.31 9.53
CA GLY A 135 17.60 -0.03 10.08
C GLY A 135 17.24 0.84 11.27
N ASP A 136 18.13 1.02 12.25
CA ASP A 136 17.87 1.83 13.45
C ASP A 136 17.48 3.28 13.12
N LYS A 137 18.21 3.91 12.18
CA LYS A 137 17.89 5.27 11.71
C LYS A 137 16.54 5.30 10.98
N PHE A 138 16.21 4.28 10.19
CA PHE A 138 14.90 4.15 9.56
C PHE A 138 13.77 3.95 10.59
N GLU A 139 13.99 3.15 11.64
CA GLU A 139 13.02 2.95 12.71
C GLU A 139 12.77 4.24 13.51
N LYS A 140 13.81 5.03 13.79
CA LYS A 140 13.67 6.37 14.37
C LYS A 140 12.89 7.31 13.46
N TYR A 141 13.11 7.22 12.14
CA TYR A 141 12.36 8.01 11.17
C TYR A 141 10.88 7.61 11.14
N LYS A 142 10.60 6.31 11.02
CA LYS A 142 9.25 5.73 11.02
C LYS A 142 8.44 6.12 12.25
N SER A 143 9.07 6.14 13.41
CA SER A 143 8.45 6.49 14.69
C SER A 143 8.33 8.00 14.93
N GLY A 144 8.76 8.84 13.98
CA GLY A 144 8.72 10.30 14.09
C GLY A 144 9.74 10.89 15.07
N GLN A 145 10.72 10.09 15.54
CA GLN A 145 11.77 10.57 16.44
C GLN A 145 12.80 11.45 15.73
N ILE A 146 12.92 11.34 14.40
CA ILE A 146 13.77 12.22 13.58
C ILE A 146 12.98 12.77 12.39
N SER A 147 13.26 14.02 12.03
CA SER A 147 12.67 14.71 10.88
C SER A 147 13.27 14.25 9.54
N ASP A 148 12.61 14.60 8.42
CA ASP A 148 13.12 14.37 7.05
C ASP A 148 14.54 14.92 6.86
N SER A 149 14.81 16.12 7.39
CA SER A 149 16.14 16.76 7.31
C SER A 149 17.21 15.97 8.06
N GLN A 150 16.88 15.44 9.25
CA GLN A 150 17.79 14.57 10.01
C GLN A 150 17.96 13.20 9.34
N PHE A 151 16.90 12.67 8.74
CA PHE A 151 16.94 11.40 8.02
C PHE A 151 17.83 11.48 6.76
N THR A 152 17.71 12.58 6.02
CA THR A 152 18.50 12.88 4.81
C THR A 152 19.82 13.62 5.08
N LYS A 153 20.21 13.75 6.36
CA LYS A 153 21.50 14.36 6.71
C LYS A 153 22.66 13.49 6.21
N GLY A 154 23.56 14.09 5.45
CA GLY A 154 24.76 13.43 4.90
C GLY A 154 24.56 12.81 3.52
N ILE A 155 23.38 12.94 2.92
CA ILE A 155 23.15 12.63 1.50
C ILE A 155 23.89 13.68 0.66
N LYS A 156 24.88 13.24 -0.13
CA LYS A 156 25.62 14.06 -1.08
C LYS A 156 25.25 13.66 -2.50
#